data_AF-A0A1S3HR64-F1
#
_entry.id   AF-A0A1S3HR64-F1
#
_cell.length_a   1.000
_cell.length_b   1.000
_cell.length_c   1.000
_cell.angle_alpha   90.00
_cell.angle_beta   90.00
_cell.angle_gamma   90.00
#
_symmetry.space_group_name_H-M   'P 1'
#
loop_
_entity.id
_entity.type
_entity.pdbx_description
1 polymer ?
#
loop_
_entity_poly.entity_id
_entity_poly.type
_entity_poly.pdbx_seq_one_letter_code
_entity_poly.pdbx_strand_id
1 'polypeptide(L)'
;MSVQPKSGALVAKNKNGKQDGSVKKGKNSVKVLLQENKTLQEEKDAITKELDDLKTKFSVLGKKILDHADKAEYGLEDDLDPLQVNLDDLLGMLSKVISRDKKKNRMETRIEELETRVTQLTVEQAELLRVRAKYEEGLSEICQCYDMPAVKVLVEKIRVEADIPPHFLEYPHGYCTSTGPLKHPPPHIVPANVLNTPKPRQRLPGDTHIRNMLKELKVFIIKELNMEKPSRADWRTLALRVGIPESIIEKWRYDQLDSPCSHVLAKWSESCAATVRMLHRHLLSPQLRSIILVRRIEDFYDVE
;
A
#
# COMPACT_ATOMS: atom_id res chain seq x y z
N MET A 1 47.41 9.02 -21.38
CA MET A 1 48.78 8.60 -21.02
C MET A 1 49.38 7.86 -22.21
N SER A 2 50.47 8.38 -22.75
CA SER A 2 51.10 7.93 -24.00
C SER A 2 52.07 6.79 -23.70
N VAL A 3 51.89 5.62 -24.33
CA VAL A 3 52.81 4.48 -24.19
C VAL A 3 53.53 4.28 -25.52
N GLN A 4 54.80 4.70 -25.55
CA GLN A 4 55.74 4.44 -26.65
C GLN A 4 56.15 2.96 -26.68
N PRO A 5 56.35 2.34 -27.87
CA PRO A 5 57.02 1.06 -27.96
C PRO A 5 58.55 1.25 -27.98
N LYS A 6 59.24 0.56 -27.07
CA LYS A 6 60.70 0.50 -26.99
C LYS A 6 61.26 -0.32 -28.16
N SER A 7 62.07 0.34 -28.99
CA SER A 7 63.00 -0.26 -29.94
C SER A 7 64.08 -1.03 -29.19
N GLY A 8 64.15 -2.35 -29.41
CA GLY A 8 65.22 -3.22 -28.93
C GLY A 8 65.99 -3.79 -30.11
N ALA A 9 67.08 -3.13 -30.48
CA ALA A 9 68.07 -3.67 -31.40
C ALA A 9 68.88 -4.78 -30.72
N LEU A 10 69.08 -5.92 -31.40
CA LEU A 10 70.10 -6.89 -31.02
C LEU A 10 70.95 -7.30 -32.22
N VAL A 11 72.24 -7.18 -31.95
CA VAL A 11 73.42 -7.25 -32.80
C VAL A 11 73.68 -8.68 -33.29
N ALA A 12 74.05 -8.78 -34.57
CA ALA A 12 74.60 -9.97 -35.19
C ALA A 12 75.98 -10.31 -34.61
N LYS A 13 76.19 -11.56 -34.19
CA LYS A 13 77.52 -12.18 -34.13
C LYS A 13 77.46 -13.56 -34.77
N ASN A 14 78.09 -13.64 -35.92
CA ASN A 14 78.31 -14.83 -36.71
C ASN A 14 79.47 -15.64 -36.10
N LYS A 15 79.29 -16.94 -35.86
CA LYS A 15 80.40 -17.92 -35.79
C LYS A 15 79.94 -19.25 -36.38
N ASN A 16 80.63 -19.63 -37.45
CA ASN A 16 80.53 -20.88 -38.18
C ASN A 16 80.74 -22.10 -37.27
N GLY A 17 79.82 -23.07 -37.39
CA GLY A 17 79.98 -24.44 -36.95
C GLY A 17 79.11 -25.34 -37.84
N LYS A 18 79.74 -26.07 -38.77
CA LYS A 18 79.11 -27.13 -39.56
C LYS A 18 78.55 -28.20 -38.62
N GLN A 19 77.24 -28.41 -38.64
CA GLN A 19 76.59 -29.66 -38.22
C GLN A 19 75.32 -29.88 -39.06
N ASP A 20 75.47 -30.66 -40.12
CA ASP A 20 74.38 -31.32 -40.82
C ASP A 20 73.69 -32.28 -39.84
N GLY A 21 72.41 -32.04 -39.53
CA GLY A 21 71.61 -32.95 -38.71
C GLY A 21 70.37 -32.37 -38.01
N SER A 22 70.24 -31.04 -37.85
CA SER A 22 69.20 -30.46 -36.97
C SER A 22 68.09 -29.65 -37.67
N VAL A 23 67.96 -29.73 -39.00
CA VAL A 23 66.97 -28.91 -39.75
C VAL A 23 65.53 -29.42 -39.61
N LYS A 24 65.32 -30.70 -39.28
CA LYS A 24 63.95 -31.28 -39.15
C LYS A 24 63.26 -30.93 -37.83
N LYS A 25 63.98 -30.78 -36.71
CA LYS A 25 63.39 -30.46 -35.40
C LYS A 25 62.93 -29.00 -35.30
N GLY A 26 63.67 -28.06 -35.89
CA GLY A 26 63.28 -26.66 -35.96
C GLY A 26 62.04 -26.40 -36.82
N LYS A 27 61.87 -27.12 -37.94
CA LYS A 27 60.69 -26.99 -38.81
C LYS A 27 59.37 -27.40 -38.14
N ASN A 28 59.39 -28.40 -37.26
CA ASN A 28 58.19 -28.79 -36.50
C ASN A 28 57.84 -27.77 -35.41
N SER A 29 58.84 -27.23 -34.71
CA SER A 29 58.62 -26.18 -33.71
C SER A 29 58.02 -24.91 -34.34
N VAL A 30 58.54 -24.49 -35.50
CA VAL A 30 58.00 -23.32 -36.23
C VAL A 30 56.56 -23.53 -36.69
N LYS A 31 56.18 -24.75 -37.12
CA LYS A 31 54.79 -25.06 -37.48
C LYS A 31 53.84 -25.01 -36.28
N VAL A 32 54.27 -25.52 -35.13
CA VAL A 32 53.47 -25.47 -33.89
C VAL A 32 53.25 -24.02 -33.45
N LEU A 33 54.31 -23.20 -33.43
CA LEU A 33 54.21 -21.77 -33.07
C LEU A 33 53.38 -20.95 -34.06
N LEU A 34 53.39 -21.29 -35.35
CA LEU A 34 52.52 -20.66 -36.35
C LEU A 34 51.05 -20.99 -36.11
N GLN A 35 50.75 -22.25 -35.78
CA GLN A 35 49.40 -22.69 -35.47
C GLN A 35 48.88 -22.01 -34.18
N GLU A 36 49.72 -21.92 -33.15
CA GLU A 36 49.38 -21.29 -31.87
C GLU A 36 49.18 -19.77 -32.00
N ASN A 37 50.03 -19.09 -32.79
CA ASN A 37 49.80 -17.67 -33.11
C ASN A 37 48.47 -17.47 -33.85
N LYS A 38 48.12 -18.40 -34.75
CA LYS A 38 46.85 -18.33 -35.47
C LYS A 38 45.66 -18.49 -34.51
N THR A 39 45.70 -19.46 -33.61
CA THR A 39 44.63 -19.66 -32.61
C THR A 39 44.53 -18.48 -31.64
N LEU A 40 45.66 -17.95 -31.15
CA LEU A 40 45.66 -16.77 -30.27
C LEU A 40 45.13 -15.52 -30.98
N GLN A 41 45.40 -15.38 -32.28
CA GLN A 41 44.86 -14.28 -33.08
C GLN A 41 43.34 -14.42 -33.25
N GLU A 42 42.85 -15.63 -33.53
CA GLU A 42 41.40 -15.91 -33.61
C GLU A 42 40.70 -15.66 -32.26
N GLU A 43 41.30 -16.06 -31.14
CA GLU A 43 40.79 -15.77 -29.79
C GLU A 43 40.78 -14.28 -29.47
N LYS A 44 41.86 -13.56 -29.80
CA LYS A 44 41.94 -12.11 -29.64
C LYS A 44 40.84 -11.40 -30.43
N ASP A 45 40.62 -11.82 -31.68
CA ASP A 45 39.60 -11.22 -32.55
C ASP A 45 38.19 -11.51 -32.02
N ALA A 46 37.94 -12.72 -31.49
CA ALA A 46 36.68 -13.08 -30.83
C ALA A 46 36.42 -12.24 -29.57
N ILE A 47 37.40 -12.12 -28.68
CA ILE A 47 37.29 -11.31 -27.45
C ILE A 47 37.08 -9.83 -27.79
N THR A 48 37.77 -9.31 -28.81
CA THR A 48 37.59 -7.92 -29.25
C THR A 48 36.17 -7.67 -29.74
N LYS A 49 35.59 -8.62 -30.49
CA LYS A 49 34.21 -8.53 -30.95
C LYS A 49 33.20 -8.56 -29.79
N GLU A 50 33.39 -9.46 -28.83
CA GLU A 50 32.54 -9.52 -27.63
C GLU A 50 32.60 -8.25 -26.80
N LEU A 51 33.79 -7.65 -26.66
CA LEU A 51 33.99 -6.39 -25.97
C LEU A 51 33.20 -5.25 -26.64
N ASP A 52 33.22 -5.17 -27.97
CA ASP A 52 32.49 -4.14 -28.71
C ASP A 52 30.96 -4.33 -28.63
N ASP A 53 30.49 -5.58 -28.65
CA ASP A 53 29.08 -5.89 -28.39
C ASP A 53 28.65 -5.49 -26.98
N LEU A 54 29.50 -5.74 -25.97
CA LEU A 54 29.22 -5.35 -24.59
C LEU A 54 29.21 -3.83 -24.43
N LYS A 55 30.16 -3.11 -25.03
CA LYS A 55 30.18 -1.63 -25.03
C LYS A 55 28.92 -1.06 -25.65
N THR A 56 28.47 -1.64 -26.76
CA THR A 56 27.23 -1.21 -27.44
C THR A 56 26.02 -1.38 -26.52
N LYS A 57 25.89 -2.55 -25.88
CA LYS A 57 24.82 -2.81 -24.90
C LYS A 57 24.88 -1.86 -23.71
N PHE A 58 26.09 -1.63 -23.17
CA PHE A 58 26.29 -0.72 -22.05
C PHE A 58 25.95 0.72 -22.42
N SER A 59 26.35 1.19 -23.60
CA SER A 59 26.01 2.52 -24.09
C SER A 59 24.49 2.72 -24.20
N VAL A 60 23.77 1.74 -24.78
CA VAL A 60 22.31 1.79 -24.87
C VAL A 60 21.66 1.82 -23.48
N LEU A 61 22.12 0.97 -22.56
CA LEU A 61 21.56 0.90 -21.21
C LEU A 61 21.84 2.18 -20.42
N GLY A 62 23.10 2.64 -20.44
CA GLY A 62 23.52 3.83 -19.74
C GLY A 62 22.82 5.08 -20.26
N LYS A 63 22.58 5.19 -21.58
CA LYS A 63 21.77 6.27 -22.14
C LYS A 63 20.34 6.27 -21.59
N LYS A 64 19.69 5.10 -21.56
CA LYS A 64 18.35 4.98 -20.95
C LYS A 64 18.32 5.38 -19.48
N ILE A 65 19.36 5.02 -18.71
CA ILE A 65 19.46 5.42 -17.30
C ILE A 65 19.60 6.95 -17.20
N LEU A 66 20.48 7.57 -17.99
CA LEU A 66 20.70 9.01 -18.02
C LEU A 66 19.45 9.79 -18.45
N ASP A 67 18.68 9.27 -19.40
CA ASP A 67 17.43 9.89 -19.88
C ASP A 67 16.34 9.94 -18.79
N HIS A 68 16.41 9.05 -17.78
CA HIS A 68 15.43 8.95 -16.70
C HIS A 68 15.96 9.42 -15.34
N ALA A 69 17.27 9.65 -15.23
CA ALA A 69 17.92 10.12 -14.02
C ALA A 69 17.91 11.65 -13.91
N ASP A 70 18.04 12.15 -12.69
CA ASP A 70 18.20 13.58 -12.44
C ASP A 70 19.69 13.95 -12.59
N LYS A 71 20.11 14.32 -13.80
CA LYS A 71 21.51 14.58 -14.15
C LYS A 71 22.14 15.69 -13.29
N ALA A 72 21.34 16.68 -12.89
CA ALA A 72 21.80 17.79 -12.05
C ALA A 72 22.27 17.33 -10.66
N GLU A 73 21.65 16.28 -10.12
CA GLU A 73 22.01 15.73 -8.80
C GLU A 73 23.42 15.10 -8.80
N TYR A 74 23.87 14.62 -9.95
CA TYR A 74 25.19 13.99 -10.12
C TYR A 74 26.21 14.93 -10.82
N GLY A 75 25.83 16.18 -11.08
CA GLY A 75 26.70 17.15 -11.76
C GLY A 75 27.06 16.77 -13.19
N LEU A 76 26.17 16.06 -13.89
CA LEU A 76 26.40 15.58 -15.26
C LEU A 76 25.84 16.56 -16.29
N GLU A 77 26.56 16.74 -17.40
CA GLU A 77 26.10 17.49 -18.57
C GLU A 77 25.08 16.69 -19.39
N ASP A 78 24.29 17.38 -20.22
CA ASP A 78 23.18 16.75 -20.94
C ASP A 78 23.59 15.76 -22.02
N ASP A 79 24.75 15.96 -22.66
CA ASP A 79 25.25 15.19 -23.79
C ASP A 79 26.39 14.22 -23.42
N LEU A 80 26.44 13.78 -22.15
CA LEU A 80 27.52 12.90 -21.69
C LEU A 80 27.43 11.50 -22.30
N ASP A 81 28.58 10.98 -22.78
CA ASP A 81 28.69 9.60 -23.22
C ASP A 81 28.55 8.65 -22.00
N PRO A 82 27.62 7.69 -22.01
CA PRO A 82 27.45 6.75 -20.92
C PRO A 82 28.71 5.95 -20.57
N LEU A 83 29.62 5.76 -21.52
CA LEU A 83 30.90 5.06 -21.28
C LEU A 83 31.89 5.87 -20.43
N GLN A 84 31.67 7.17 -20.27
CA GLN A 84 32.52 8.06 -19.46
C GLN A 84 31.98 8.28 -18.04
N VAL A 85 30.75 7.85 -17.77
CA VAL A 85 30.14 7.96 -16.44
C VAL A 85 30.75 6.92 -15.50
N ASN A 86 31.03 7.32 -14.26
CA ASN A 86 31.48 6.39 -13.23
C ASN A 86 30.39 5.33 -12.98
N LEU A 87 30.80 4.06 -12.89
CA LEU A 87 29.90 2.94 -12.67
C LEU A 87 29.10 3.09 -11.37
N ASP A 88 29.72 3.61 -10.30
CA ASP A 88 29.05 3.80 -9.01
C ASP A 88 27.90 4.81 -9.12
N ASP A 89 28.10 5.90 -9.86
CA ASP A 89 27.08 6.91 -10.12
C ASP A 89 25.95 6.33 -10.97
N LEU A 90 26.30 5.54 -12.00
CA LEU A 90 25.32 4.86 -12.86
C LEU A 90 24.45 3.86 -12.07
N LEU A 91 25.05 3.12 -11.14
CA LEU A 91 24.32 2.21 -10.24
C LEU A 91 23.44 2.98 -9.25
N GLY A 92 23.92 4.12 -8.72
CA GLY A 92 23.13 5.02 -7.87
C GLY A 92 21.91 5.58 -8.60
N MET A 93 22.10 6.05 -9.84
CA MET A 93 21.03 6.51 -10.72
C MET A 93 20.01 5.40 -10.98
N LEU A 94 20.47 4.20 -11.37
CA LEU A 94 19.61 3.05 -11.62
C LEU A 94 18.76 2.68 -10.39
N SER A 95 19.36 2.63 -9.21
CA SER A 95 18.67 2.34 -7.95
C SER A 95 17.56 3.36 -7.65
N LYS A 96 17.81 4.66 -7.93
CA LYS A 96 16.81 5.72 -7.79
C LYS A 96 15.68 5.60 -8.81
N VAL A 97 15.99 5.31 -10.08
CA VAL A 97 14.98 5.09 -11.13
C VAL A 97 14.05 3.93 -10.74
N ILE A 98 14.63 2.79 -10.33
CA ILE A 98 13.86 1.63 -9.85
C ILE A 98 13.01 1.99 -8.61
N SER A 99 13.52 2.83 -7.72
CA SER A 99 12.80 3.24 -6.51
C SER A 99 11.69 4.26 -6.79
N ARG A 100 11.81 5.09 -7.83
CA ARG A 100 10.74 6.00 -8.29
C ARG A 100 9.55 5.21 -8.84
N ASP A 101 9.78 4.12 -9.58
CA ASP A 101 8.70 3.25 -10.05
C ASP A 101 7.90 2.62 -8.91
N LYS A 102 8.53 2.30 -7.77
CA LYS A 102 7.80 1.83 -6.58
C LYS A 102 6.81 2.88 -6.04
N LYS A 103 7.12 4.18 -6.15
CA LYS A 103 6.18 5.25 -5.80
C LYS A 103 5.05 5.36 -6.82
N LYS A 104 5.32 5.12 -8.11
CA LYS A 104 4.30 5.08 -9.16
C LYS A 104 3.33 3.92 -8.93
N ASN A 105 3.83 2.72 -8.60
CA ASN A 105 2.99 1.58 -8.23
C ASN A 105 2.09 1.89 -7.02
N ARG A 106 2.59 2.65 -6.03
CA ARG A 106 1.77 3.10 -4.90
C ARG A 106 0.63 4.04 -5.35
N MET A 107 0.88 4.90 -6.33
CA MET A 107 -0.15 5.77 -6.89
C MET A 107 -1.17 4.97 -7.71
N GLU A 108 -0.72 4.00 -8.51
CA GLU A 108 -1.61 3.09 -9.25
C GLU A 108 -2.52 2.29 -8.30
N THR A 109 -1.98 1.70 -7.24
CA THR A 109 -2.80 1.02 -6.21
C THR A 109 -3.78 1.97 -5.53
N ARG A 110 -3.39 3.22 -5.30
CA ARG A 110 -4.27 4.23 -4.69
C ARG A 110 -5.39 4.65 -5.65
N ILE A 111 -5.10 4.74 -6.94
CA ILE A 111 -6.10 5.03 -7.99
C ILE A 111 -7.12 3.89 -8.03
N GLU A 112 -6.68 2.64 -8.07
CA GLU A 112 -7.56 1.47 -8.07
C GLU A 112 -8.48 1.41 -6.82
N GLU A 113 -7.95 1.71 -5.63
CA GLU A 113 -8.75 1.83 -4.40
C GLU A 113 -9.80 2.94 -4.51
N LEU A 114 -9.42 4.10 -5.06
CA LEU A 114 -10.32 5.24 -5.24
C LEU A 114 -11.42 4.94 -6.27
N GLU A 115 -11.07 4.32 -7.39
CA GLU A 115 -12.03 3.89 -8.43
C GLU A 115 -13.06 2.93 -7.84
N THR A 116 -12.61 1.92 -7.09
CA THR A 116 -13.50 0.96 -6.42
C THR A 116 -14.46 1.67 -5.45
N ARG A 117 -13.96 2.65 -4.69
CA ARG A 117 -14.78 3.42 -3.75
C ARG A 117 -15.80 4.31 -4.47
N VAL A 118 -15.44 4.91 -5.60
CA VAL A 118 -16.37 5.69 -6.42
C VAL A 118 -17.49 4.80 -6.95
N THR A 119 -17.18 3.60 -7.42
CA THR A 119 -18.22 2.64 -7.85
C THR A 119 -19.15 2.26 -6.71
N GLN A 120 -18.63 1.96 -5.52
CA GLN A 120 -19.45 1.66 -4.34
C GLN A 120 -20.39 2.82 -3.98
N LEU A 121 -19.86 4.05 -3.89
CA LEU A 121 -20.67 5.24 -3.60
C LEU A 121 -21.73 5.51 -4.68
N THR A 122 -21.42 5.22 -5.95
CA THR A 122 -22.37 5.37 -7.05
C THR A 122 -23.53 4.38 -6.92
N VAL A 123 -23.25 3.14 -6.52
CA VAL A 123 -24.28 2.12 -6.24
C VAL A 123 -25.14 2.53 -5.04
N GLU A 124 -24.52 2.93 -3.93
CA GLU A 124 -25.24 3.43 -2.74
C GLU A 124 -26.12 4.64 -3.08
N GLN A 125 -25.61 5.58 -3.90
CA GLN A 125 -26.39 6.73 -4.36
C GLN A 125 -27.59 6.31 -5.22
N ALA A 126 -27.42 5.33 -6.12
CA ALA A 126 -28.51 4.81 -6.94
C ALA A 126 -29.60 4.14 -6.08
N GLU A 127 -29.21 3.39 -5.04
CA GLU A 127 -30.14 2.79 -4.09
C GLU A 127 -30.92 3.86 -3.31
N LEU A 128 -30.25 4.90 -2.81
CA LEU A 128 -30.90 6.02 -2.12
C LEU A 128 -31.88 6.77 -3.02
N LEU A 129 -31.51 7.00 -4.29
CA LEU A 129 -32.42 7.62 -5.26
C LEU A 129 -33.64 6.75 -5.54
N ARG A 130 -33.46 5.43 -5.65
CA ARG A 130 -34.57 4.48 -5.82
C ARG A 130 -35.51 4.51 -4.62
N VAL A 131 -34.97 4.50 -3.41
CA VAL A 131 -35.75 4.59 -2.17
C VAL A 131 -36.49 5.93 -2.09
N ARG A 132 -35.82 7.03 -2.41
CA ARG A 132 -36.44 8.37 -2.46
C ARG A 132 -37.63 8.42 -3.43
N ALA A 133 -37.48 7.87 -4.64
CA ALA A 133 -38.54 7.86 -5.64
C ALA A 133 -39.80 7.14 -5.12
N LYS A 134 -39.62 6.01 -4.43
CA LYS A 134 -40.73 5.28 -3.79
C LYS A 134 -41.44 6.10 -2.72
N TYR A 135 -40.70 6.85 -1.91
CA TYR A 135 -41.29 7.75 -0.92
C TYR A 135 -42.09 8.87 -1.58
N GLU A 136 -41.55 9.49 -2.63
CA GLU A 136 -42.24 10.56 -3.35
C GLU A 136 -43.54 10.05 -3.99
N GLU A 137 -43.51 8.86 -4.59
CA GLU A 137 -44.70 8.18 -5.13
C GLU A 137 -45.73 7.87 -4.03
N GLY A 138 -45.32 7.21 -2.95
CA GLY A 138 -46.24 6.86 -1.86
C GLY A 138 -46.82 8.07 -1.13
N LEU A 139 -46.04 9.15 -0.95
CA LEU A 139 -46.55 10.41 -0.39
C LEU A 139 -47.56 11.07 -1.33
N SER A 140 -47.34 10.98 -2.65
CA SER A 140 -48.30 11.46 -3.65
C SER A 140 -49.62 10.68 -3.58
N GLU A 141 -49.57 9.35 -3.42
CA GLU A 141 -50.76 8.50 -3.21
C GLU A 141 -51.51 8.88 -1.93
N ILE A 142 -50.80 9.12 -0.82
CA ILE A 142 -51.40 9.52 0.46
C ILE A 142 -52.12 10.86 0.33
N CYS A 143 -51.52 11.84 -0.35
CA CYS A 143 -52.13 13.15 -0.58
C CYS A 143 -53.44 13.10 -1.38
N GLN A 144 -53.68 12.01 -2.13
CA GLN A 144 -54.90 11.80 -2.92
C GLN A 144 -55.97 10.99 -2.16
N CYS A 145 -55.65 10.47 -0.97
CA CYS A 145 -56.60 9.70 -0.16
C CYS A 145 -57.48 10.62 0.69
N TYR A 146 -58.78 10.29 0.76
CA TYR A 146 -59.76 11.05 1.54
C TYR A 146 -60.12 10.38 2.87
N ASP A 147 -59.76 9.11 3.06
CA ASP A 147 -60.11 8.31 4.23
C ASP A 147 -58.87 7.87 5.02
N MET A 148 -58.95 8.02 6.34
CA MET A 148 -57.87 7.63 7.25
C MET A 148 -57.49 6.14 7.22
N PRO A 149 -58.42 5.19 7.01
CA PRO A 149 -58.06 3.78 6.84
C PRO A 149 -57.12 3.54 5.66
N ALA A 150 -57.40 4.10 4.47
CA ALA A 150 -56.51 3.97 3.31
C ALA A 150 -55.14 4.59 3.54
N VAL A 151 -55.08 5.77 4.19
CA VAL A 151 -53.82 6.43 4.56
C VAL A 151 -52.95 5.50 5.43
N LYS A 152 -53.52 4.82 6.43
CA LYS A 152 -52.77 3.88 7.29
C LYS A 152 -52.18 2.71 6.50
N VAL A 153 -52.92 2.16 5.54
CA VAL A 153 -52.44 1.06 4.69
C VAL A 153 -51.27 1.53 3.81
N LEU A 154 -51.37 2.73 3.22
CA LEU A 154 -50.31 3.29 2.39
C LEU A 154 -49.04 3.62 3.19
N VAL A 155 -49.19 4.18 4.39
CA VAL A 155 -48.06 4.43 5.29
C VAL A 155 -47.33 3.13 5.64
N GLU A 156 -48.07 2.06 5.95
CA GLU A 156 -47.47 0.76 6.25
C GLU A 156 -46.78 0.15 5.01
N LYS A 157 -47.37 0.29 3.82
CA LYS A 157 -46.75 -0.13 2.55
C LYS A 157 -45.42 0.59 2.31
N ILE A 158 -45.38 1.92 2.44
CA ILE A 158 -44.15 2.71 2.30
C ILE A 158 -43.11 2.27 3.33
N ARG A 159 -43.52 2.02 4.58
CA ARG A 159 -42.62 1.57 5.65
C ARG A 159 -41.95 0.23 5.32
N VAL A 160 -42.75 -0.74 4.89
CA VAL A 160 -42.26 -2.08 4.52
C VAL A 160 -41.35 -2.01 3.29
N GLU A 161 -41.73 -1.23 2.28
CA GLU A 161 -40.93 -1.10 1.05
C GLU A 161 -39.61 -0.38 1.23
N ALA A 162 -39.51 0.48 2.25
CA ALA A 162 -38.29 1.18 2.61
C ALA A 162 -37.49 0.49 3.73
N ASP A 163 -37.90 -0.71 4.14
CA ASP A 163 -37.27 -1.50 5.21
C ASP A 163 -37.09 -0.71 6.53
N ILE A 164 -38.06 0.16 6.85
CA ILE A 164 -38.03 0.93 8.09
C ILE A 164 -38.58 0.06 9.23
N PRO A 165 -37.86 -0.05 10.36
CA PRO A 165 -38.38 -0.74 11.53
C PRO A 165 -39.68 -0.12 12.07
N PRO A 166 -40.64 -0.92 12.59
CA PRO A 166 -41.94 -0.43 13.07
C PRO A 166 -41.87 0.69 14.10
N HIS A 167 -40.86 0.64 14.97
CA HIS A 167 -40.67 1.57 16.09
C HIS A 167 -40.19 2.96 15.67
N PHE A 168 -39.82 3.18 14.40
CA PHE A 168 -39.34 4.48 13.93
C PHE A 168 -40.48 5.48 13.66
N LEU A 169 -41.73 5.00 13.52
CA LEU A 169 -42.93 5.81 13.29
C LEU A 169 -43.75 6.06 14.56
N GLU A 170 -43.34 5.48 15.70
CA GLU A 170 -43.89 5.85 17.00
C GLU A 170 -43.39 7.26 17.35
N TYR A 171 -44.15 8.28 16.95
CA TYR A 171 -43.86 9.67 17.29
C TYR A 171 -43.68 9.80 18.81
N PRO A 172 -42.67 10.55 19.28
CA PRO A 172 -42.61 10.96 20.68
C PRO A 172 -43.79 11.89 20.93
N HIS A 173 -44.79 11.41 21.66
CA HIS A 173 -45.78 12.26 22.31
C HIS A 173 -45.04 13.13 23.34
N GLY A 174 -44.59 14.30 22.89
CA GLY A 174 -43.91 15.29 23.72
C GLY A 174 -44.21 16.66 23.17
N TYR A 175 -45.33 17.23 23.62
CA TYR A 175 -45.76 18.59 23.35
C TYR A 175 -44.60 19.58 23.56
N CYS A 176 -44.30 20.31 22.50
CA CYS A 176 -43.41 21.47 22.53
C CYS A 176 -44.20 22.64 23.16
N THR A 177 -44.28 22.66 24.48
CA THR A 177 -44.68 23.85 25.27
C THR A 177 -43.72 24.01 26.45
N SER A 178 -42.61 24.72 26.24
CA SER A 178 -41.84 25.33 27.34
C SER A 178 -40.94 26.43 26.79
N THR A 179 -41.43 27.66 26.86
CA THR A 179 -40.59 28.85 27.02
C THR A 179 -39.96 28.78 28.42
N GLY A 180 -38.74 28.26 28.50
CA GLY A 180 -37.96 28.21 29.73
C GLY A 180 -36.55 27.67 29.46
N PRO A 181 -35.51 28.16 30.15
CA PRO A 181 -34.17 27.64 29.98
C PRO A 181 -34.12 26.23 30.58
N LEU A 182 -34.22 25.23 29.71
CA LEU A 182 -34.06 23.83 30.07
C LEU A 182 -32.64 23.62 30.59
N LYS A 183 -32.51 23.61 31.91
CA LYS A 183 -31.49 22.80 32.59
C LYS A 183 -31.75 21.36 32.17
N HIS A 184 -31.03 20.92 31.14
CA HIS A 184 -30.92 19.50 30.86
C HIS A 184 -30.49 18.79 32.16
N PRO A 185 -31.20 17.75 32.64
CA PRO A 185 -30.56 16.81 33.52
C PRO A 185 -29.33 16.29 32.75
N PRO A 186 -28.13 16.26 33.36
CA PRO A 186 -26.94 15.80 32.67
C PRO A 186 -27.25 14.44 32.07
N PRO A 187 -26.82 14.16 30.83
CA PRO A 187 -26.96 12.83 30.27
C PRO A 187 -26.40 11.86 31.30
N HIS A 188 -27.15 10.80 31.61
CA HIS A 188 -26.66 9.73 32.47
C HIS A 188 -25.32 9.27 31.90
N ILE A 189 -24.24 9.79 32.50
CA ILE A 189 -22.88 9.33 32.31
C ILE A 189 -22.89 7.95 32.93
N VAL A 190 -23.06 6.93 32.09
CA VAL A 190 -22.71 5.56 32.47
C VAL A 190 -21.24 5.62 32.89
N PRO A 191 -20.90 5.26 34.13
CA PRO A 191 -19.57 5.50 34.65
C PRO A 191 -18.55 4.58 33.98
N ALA A 192 -17.60 5.21 33.29
CA ALA A 192 -16.19 4.89 33.27
C ALA A 192 -15.77 3.42 33.02
N ASN A 193 -15.76 2.99 31.75
CA ASN A 193 -14.56 2.30 31.25
C ASN A 193 -13.45 3.36 31.03
N VAL A 194 -13.05 4.08 32.08
CA VAL A 194 -11.90 4.97 31.95
C VAL A 194 -10.68 4.06 31.95
N LEU A 195 -9.98 4.04 30.82
CA LEU A 195 -8.65 3.47 30.75
C LEU A 195 -7.78 4.21 31.78
N ASN A 196 -7.56 3.63 32.95
CA ASN A 196 -6.88 4.26 34.10
C ASN A 196 -5.37 4.45 33.91
N THR A 197 -4.86 4.27 32.69
CA THR A 197 -3.46 4.57 32.42
C THR A 197 -3.22 6.06 32.20
N PRO A 198 -2.22 6.62 32.90
CA PRO A 198 -1.77 7.99 32.66
C PRO A 198 -1.25 8.11 31.23
N LYS A 199 -1.50 9.27 30.61
CA LYS A 199 -0.97 9.56 29.29
C LYS A 199 0.56 9.53 29.33
N PRO A 200 1.23 8.87 28.38
CA PRO A 200 2.68 8.81 28.36
C PRO A 200 3.26 10.20 28.06
N ARG A 201 4.45 10.47 28.59
CA ARG A 201 5.14 11.75 28.34
C ARG A 201 5.53 11.95 26.88
N GLN A 202 5.72 10.85 26.15
CA GLN A 202 5.97 10.82 24.71
C GLN A 202 5.03 9.80 24.07
N ARG A 203 4.43 10.18 22.95
CA ARG A 203 3.58 9.28 22.16
C ARG A 203 4.45 8.26 21.42
N LEU A 204 3.95 7.04 21.30
CA LEU A 204 4.57 5.97 20.54
C LEU A 204 4.32 6.17 19.03
N PRO A 205 5.17 5.61 18.13
CA PRO A 205 4.95 5.75 16.69
C PRO A 205 3.62 5.13 16.23
N GLY A 206 2.85 5.79 15.38
CA GLY A 206 1.61 5.24 14.81
C GLY A 206 1.81 3.97 13.97
N ASP A 207 3.01 3.78 13.44
CA ASP A 207 3.37 2.57 12.67
C ASP A 207 3.65 1.36 13.58
N THR A 208 3.49 1.51 14.91
CA THR A 208 3.51 0.40 15.86
C THR A 208 2.52 -0.68 15.41
N HIS A 209 3.00 -1.91 15.29
CA HIS A 209 2.17 -3.05 14.92
C HIS A 209 1.15 -3.38 16.03
N ILE A 210 -0.07 -3.80 15.67
CA ILE A 210 -1.17 -4.04 16.62
C ILE A 210 -0.87 -5.14 17.65
N ARG A 211 -0.01 -6.11 17.31
CA ARG A 211 0.49 -7.09 18.28
C ARG A 211 1.26 -6.45 19.44
N ASN A 212 1.92 -5.33 19.17
CA ASN A 212 2.78 -4.60 20.09
C ASN A 212 2.09 -3.36 20.67
N MET A 213 0.79 -3.19 20.42
CA MET A 213 0.01 -2.11 21.01
C MET A 213 -0.04 -2.23 22.53
N LEU A 214 -0.10 -1.09 23.21
CA LEU A 214 -0.27 -1.00 24.66
C LEU A 214 -1.45 -1.87 25.09
N LYS A 215 -1.18 -2.83 25.99
CA LYS A 215 -2.12 -3.88 26.37
C LYS A 215 -3.42 -3.32 26.92
N GLU A 216 -3.36 -2.31 27.79
CA GLU A 216 -4.59 -1.77 28.38
C GLU A 216 -5.43 -1.03 27.34
N LEU A 217 -4.80 -0.27 26.44
CA LEU A 217 -5.51 0.39 25.34
C LEU A 217 -6.18 -0.64 24.42
N LYS A 218 -5.49 -1.74 24.10
CA LYS A 218 -6.04 -2.85 23.32
C LYS A 218 -7.26 -3.47 24.01
N VAL A 219 -7.18 -3.73 25.31
CA VAL A 219 -8.31 -4.26 26.10
C VAL A 219 -9.49 -3.29 26.08
N PHE A 220 -9.23 -1.98 26.21
CA PHE A 220 -10.27 -0.97 26.15
C PHE A 220 -10.96 -0.92 24.78
N ILE A 221 -10.20 -0.91 23.68
CA ILE A 221 -10.73 -0.96 22.32
C ILE A 221 -11.60 -2.20 22.11
N ILE A 222 -11.13 -3.37 22.56
CA ILE A 222 -11.88 -4.64 22.48
C ILE A 222 -13.21 -4.53 23.21
N LYS A 223 -13.21 -4.02 24.46
CA LYS A 223 -14.44 -3.84 25.23
C LYS A 223 -15.45 -2.92 24.53
N GLU A 224 -15.00 -1.77 24.07
CA GLU A 224 -15.86 -0.76 23.43
C GLU A 224 -16.42 -1.19 22.06
N LEU A 225 -15.70 -2.03 21.32
CA LEU A 225 -16.15 -2.56 20.02
C LEU A 225 -16.96 -3.85 20.14
N ASN A 226 -16.83 -4.60 21.23
CA ASN A 226 -17.68 -5.75 21.50
C ASN A 226 -19.10 -5.36 21.94
N MET A 227 -19.31 -4.13 22.42
CA MET A 227 -20.64 -3.63 22.72
C MET A 227 -21.49 -3.56 21.45
N GLU A 228 -22.62 -4.25 21.45
CA GLU A 228 -23.59 -4.12 20.35
C GLU A 228 -24.18 -2.73 20.32
N LYS A 229 -24.13 -2.11 19.15
CA LYS A 229 -24.63 -0.75 18.93
C LYS A 229 -25.71 -0.79 17.86
N PRO A 230 -26.80 0.00 18.01
CA PRO A 230 -27.85 0.09 16.99
C PRO A 230 -27.32 0.47 15.61
N SER A 231 -26.25 1.28 15.56
CA SER A 231 -25.60 1.72 14.32
C SER A 231 -24.71 0.67 13.66
N ARG A 232 -24.55 -0.52 14.25
CA ARG A 232 -23.56 -1.55 13.86
C ARG A 232 -22.11 -1.06 13.79
N ALA A 233 -21.80 0.08 14.43
CA ALA A 233 -20.46 0.62 14.55
C ALA A 233 -19.63 -0.13 15.61
N ASP A 234 -19.54 -1.45 15.42
CA ASP A 234 -18.97 -2.42 16.35
C ASP A 234 -17.85 -3.23 15.66
N TRP A 235 -17.46 -4.33 16.30
CA TRP A 235 -16.42 -5.23 15.81
C TRP A 235 -16.70 -5.81 14.41
N ARG A 236 -17.96 -5.95 13.98
CA ARG A 236 -18.34 -6.53 12.68
C ARG A 236 -17.93 -5.60 11.55
N THR A 237 -18.25 -4.32 11.68
CA THR A 237 -17.82 -3.29 10.74
C THR A 237 -16.29 -3.20 10.69
N LEU A 238 -15.60 -3.30 11.83
CA LEU A 238 -14.14 -3.36 11.81
C LEU A 238 -13.61 -4.61 11.09
N ALA A 239 -14.18 -5.79 11.36
CA ALA A 239 -13.79 -7.06 10.76
C ALA A 239 -13.88 -7.03 9.23
N LEU A 240 -14.99 -6.53 8.68
CA LEU A 240 -15.17 -6.36 7.25
C LEU A 240 -14.10 -5.45 6.64
N ARG A 241 -13.83 -4.32 7.30
CA ARG A 241 -12.86 -3.34 6.80
C ARG A 241 -11.41 -3.84 6.79
N VAL A 242 -11.07 -4.73 7.71
CA VAL A 242 -9.74 -5.34 7.75
C VAL A 242 -9.64 -6.60 6.87
N GLY A 243 -10.68 -6.88 6.07
CA GLY A 243 -10.68 -7.93 5.05
C GLY A 243 -11.11 -9.31 5.55
N ILE A 244 -11.79 -9.41 6.70
CA ILE A 244 -12.36 -10.68 7.16
C ILE A 244 -13.66 -10.93 6.36
N PRO A 245 -13.80 -12.09 5.69
CA PRO A 245 -15.01 -12.43 4.94
C PRO A 245 -16.27 -12.43 5.80
N GLU A 246 -17.37 -11.93 5.24
CA GLU A 246 -18.70 -11.89 5.89
C GLU A 246 -19.14 -13.28 6.40
N SER A 247 -18.83 -14.34 5.65
CA SER A 247 -19.15 -15.72 6.04
C SER A 247 -18.50 -16.15 7.37
N ILE A 248 -17.30 -15.64 7.68
CA ILE A 248 -16.61 -15.91 8.94
C ILE A 248 -17.21 -15.05 10.06
N ILE A 249 -17.56 -13.80 9.77
CA ILE A 249 -18.18 -12.87 10.72
C ILE A 249 -19.54 -13.39 11.17
N GLU A 250 -20.38 -13.82 10.23
CA GLU A 250 -21.68 -14.44 10.52
C GLU A 250 -21.52 -15.75 11.29
N LYS A 251 -20.49 -16.54 10.99
CA LYS A 251 -20.16 -17.72 11.81
C LYS A 251 -19.82 -17.34 13.26
N TRP A 252 -18.94 -16.37 13.48
CA TRP A 252 -18.59 -15.91 14.85
C TRP A 252 -19.79 -15.33 15.60
N ARG A 253 -20.71 -14.70 14.88
CA ARG A 253 -21.97 -14.21 15.44
C ARG A 253 -22.90 -15.36 15.82
N TYR A 254 -23.07 -16.35 14.94
CA TYR A 254 -23.90 -17.53 15.20
C TYR A 254 -23.37 -18.35 16.37
N ASP A 255 -22.06 -18.55 16.42
CA ASP A 255 -21.36 -19.29 17.48
C ASP A 255 -21.30 -18.52 18.81
N GLN A 256 -21.83 -17.28 18.87
CA GLN A 256 -21.81 -16.40 20.05
C GLN A 256 -20.42 -16.30 20.70
N LEU A 257 -19.40 -16.07 19.87
CA LEU A 257 -18.02 -16.09 20.30
C LEU A 257 -17.75 -15.09 21.44
N ASP A 258 -17.06 -15.53 22.48
CA ASP A 258 -16.63 -14.64 23.56
C ASP A 258 -15.59 -13.63 23.04
N SER A 259 -15.91 -12.35 23.20
CA SER A 259 -15.06 -11.22 22.80
C SER A 259 -14.61 -11.28 21.32
N PRO A 260 -15.55 -11.13 20.36
CA PRO A 260 -15.28 -11.28 18.94
C PRO A 260 -14.26 -10.26 18.39
N CYS A 261 -14.23 -9.03 18.91
CA CYS A 261 -13.21 -8.04 18.52
C CYS A 261 -11.77 -8.50 18.84
N SER A 262 -11.56 -9.31 19.87
CA SER A 262 -10.24 -9.87 20.18
C SER A 262 -9.77 -10.78 19.03
N HIS A 263 -10.68 -11.60 18.51
CA HIS A 263 -10.42 -12.49 17.38
C HIS A 263 -10.19 -11.71 16.08
N VAL A 264 -10.95 -10.62 15.85
CA VAL A 264 -10.71 -9.68 14.76
C VAL A 264 -9.28 -9.14 14.81
N LEU A 265 -8.86 -8.60 15.95
CA LEU A 265 -7.51 -8.04 16.10
C LEU A 265 -6.43 -9.12 15.99
N ALA A 266 -6.66 -10.33 16.52
CA ALA A 266 -5.73 -11.44 16.40
C ALA A 266 -5.55 -11.84 14.93
N LYS A 267 -6.66 -12.05 14.21
CA LYS A 267 -6.63 -12.44 12.79
C LYS A 267 -6.02 -11.35 11.93
N TRP A 268 -6.45 -10.10 12.11
CA TRP A 268 -5.90 -8.97 11.37
C TRP A 268 -4.40 -8.79 11.61
N SER A 269 -3.92 -9.07 12.82
CA SER A 269 -2.51 -8.95 13.15
C SER A 269 -1.57 -9.89 12.38
N GLU A 270 -2.09 -10.85 11.63
CA GLU A 270 -1.30 -11.64 10.67
C GLU A 270 -0.83 -10.81 9.47
N SER A 271 -1.51 -9.69 9.17
CA SER A 271 -1.13 -8.76 8.12
C SER A 271 -0.05 -7.79 8.59
N CYS A 272 0.96 -7.54 7.75
CA CYS A 272 1.98 -6.51 8.00
C CYS A 272 1.41 -5.09 8.01
N ALA A 273 0.24 -4.86 7.43
CA ALA A 273 -0.46 -3.57 7.43
C ALA A 273 -1.26 -3.30 8.72
N ALA A 274 -1.28 -4.24 9.67
CA ALA A 274 -2.01 -4.13 10.93
C ALA A 274 -1.28 -3.21 11.93
N THR A 275 -1.28 -1.90 11.65
CA THR A 275 -0.65 -0.87 12.48
C THR A 275 -1.67 -0.04 13.27
N VAL A 276 -1.23 0.60 14.34
CA VAL A 276 -2.08 1.49 15.17
C VAL A 276 -2.66 2.64 14.33
N ARG A 277 -1.87 3.21 13.41
CA ARG A 277 -2.31 4.24 12.46
C ARG A 277 -3.44 3.74 11.57
N MET A 278 -3.34 2.51 11.05
CA MET A 278 -4.41 1.95 10.23
C MET A 278 -5.67 1.69 11.05
N LEU A 279 -5.52 1.24 12.30
CA LEU A 279 -6.66 1.08 13.22
C LEU A 279 -7.34 2.43 13.47
N HIS A 280 -6.56 3.47 13.77
CA HIS A 280 -7.06 4.84 13.96
C HIS A 280 -7.86 5.32 12.73
N ARG A 281 -7.32 5.11 11.52
CA ARG A 281 -8.02 5.44 10.27
C ARG A 281 -9.33 4.67 10.07
N HIS A 282 -9.37 3.39 10.45
CA HIS A 282 -10.62 2.62 10.41
C HIS A 282 -11.64 3.13 11.42
N LEU A 283 -11.22 3.48 12.64
CA LEU A 283 -12.10 4.01 13.67
C LEU A 283 -12.64 5.40 13.35
N LEU A 284 -11.87 6.20 12.62
CA LEU A 284 -12.29 7.49 12.06
C LEU A 284 -13.24 7.39 10.87
N SER A 285 -13.40 6.20 10.27
CA SER A 285 -14.17 6.07 9.04
C SER A 285 -15.64 6.44 9.24
N PRO A 286 -16.36 6.92 8.21
CA PRO A 286 -17.76 7.30 8.31
C PRO A 286 -18.70 6.19 8.79
N GLN A 287 -18.30 4.92 8.63
CA GLN A 287 -19.06 3.73 9.03
C GLN A 287 -18.88 3.39 10.52
N LEU A 288 -17.70 3.67 11.10
CA LEU A 288 -17.42 3.39 12.52
C LEU A 288 -17.59 4.63 13.41
N ARG A 289 -17.04 5.78 13.00
CA ARG A 289 -17.07 7.07 13.71
C ARG A 289 -16.86 6.95 15.23
N SER A 290 -15.91 6.12 15.66
CA SER A 290 -15.68 5.88 17.09
C SER A 290 -14.75 6.93 17.69
N ILE A 291 -15.27 8.16 17.82
CA ILE A 291 -14.51 9.36 18.23
C ILE A 291 -13.81 9.15 19.58
N ILE A 292 -14.43 8.41 20.51
CA ILE A 292 -13.85 8.12 21.83
C ILE A 292 -12.58 7.27 21.69
N LEU A 293 -12.62 6.20 20.88
CA LEU A 293 -11.47 5.34 20.66
C LEU A 293 -10.35 6.06 19.89
N VAL A 294 -10.73 6.87 18.89
CA VAL A 294 -9.80 7.69 18.11
C VAL A 294 -9.00 8.62 19.01
N ARG A 295 -9.68 9.46 19.80
CA ARG A 295 -9.03 10.37 20.75
C ARG A 295 -8.16 9.63 21.74
N ARG A 296 -8.62 8.44 22.17
CA ARG A 296 -7.83 7.64 23.10
C ARG A 296 -6.58 7.05 22.46
N ILE A 297 -6.59 6.70 21.18
CA ILE A 297 -5.36 6.29 20.47
C ILE A 297 -4.39 7.47 20.35
N GLU A 298 -4.89 8.66 19.99
CA GLU A 298 -4.09 9.89 19.86
C GLU A 298 -3.41 10.31 21.17
N ASP A 299 -3.96 9.93 22.33
CA ASP A 299 -3.32 10.17 23.63
C ASP A 299 -2.01 9.39 23.80
N PHE A 300 -1.86 8.23 23.15
CA PHE A 300 -0.72 7.32 23.35
C PHE A 300 0.15 7.16 22.10
N TYR A 301 -0.38 7.45 20.91
CA TYR A 301 0.28 7.19 19.64
C TYR A 301 0.26 8.42 18.72
N ASP A 302 1.33 8.57 17.94
CA ASP A 302 1.49 9.58 16.92
C ASP A 302 0.98 9.05 15.56
N VAL A 303 -0.29 9.29 15.31
CA VAL A 303 -1.06 8.71 14.19
C VAL A 303 -1.46 9.74 13.12
N GLU A 304 -0.99 10.98 13.25
CA GLU A 304 -1.15 12.06 12.26
C GLU A 304 -0.44 11.76 10.94
#